data_AF-A0A1H3YN88-F1
#
_entry.id   AF-A0A1H3YN88-F1
#
_cell.length_a   1.000
_cell.length_b   1.000
_cell.length_c   1.000
_cell.angle_alpha   90.00
_cell.angle_beta   90.00
_cell.angle_gamma   90.00
#
_symmetry.space_group_name_H-M   'P 1'
#
loop_
_entity.id
_entity.type
_entity.pdbx_description
1 polymer ?
#
loop_
_entity_poly.entity_id
_entity_poly.type
_entity_poly.pdbx_seq_one_letter_code
_entity_poly.pdbx_strand_id
1 'polypeptide(L)'
;MSNETAVKADIYWILLIASIVLLVLMPEQAPWVETKRGWYTQPMMGALLGLSIMAVFSAYRVIQLTCGNGNKWRSTVFQQNPIESLVYMLDSYRTALISSVLFYLYIKSLPIIGFVPATFIFVTVLLWLSRLFNRTWLLATIGTLIALVLIFRVAVSVWMPDVWLYSLLPDHMADFANRYL
;
A
#
# COMPACT_ATOMS: atom_id res chain seq x y z
N MET A 1 15.10 7.19 -32.01
CA MET A 1 14.74 8.06 -30.86
C MET A 1 13.24 8.01 -30.53
N SER A 2 12.57 6.84 -30.69
CA SER A 2 11.10 6.70 -30.60
C SER A 2 10.60 5.68 -29.57
N ASN A 3 11.48 4.90 -28.92
CA ASN A 3 11.06 3.84 -28.00
C ASN A 3 10.67 4.35 -26.61
N GLU A 4 11.21 5.48 -26.14
CA GLU A 4 10.93 5.98 -24.79
C GLU A 4 9.48 6.44 -24.58
N THR A 5 8.80 6.89 -25.62
CA THR A 5 7.42 7.37 -25.52
C THR A 5 6.40 6.24 -25.62
N ALA A 6 6.71 5.21 -26.40
CA ALA A 6 5.85 4.03 -26.57
C ALA A 6 5.76 3.21 -25.28
N VAL A 7 6.90 2.89 -24.65
CA VAL A 7 6.94 2.12 -23.40
C VAL A 7 6.12 2.77 -22.29
N LYS A 8 6.07 4.11 -22.23
CA LYS A 8 5.31 4.85 -21.21
C LYS A 8 3.80 4.66 -21.33
N ALA A 9 3.24 4.51 -22.52
CA ALA A 9 1.79 4.43 -22.71
C ALA A 9 1.21 3.07 -22.27
N ASP A 10 1.94 1.99 -22.52
CA ASP A 10 1.51 0.62 -22.20
C ASP A 10 1.43 0.38 -20.68
N ILE A 11 2.28 1.08 -19.92
CA ILE A 11 2.28 1.06 -18.44
C ILE A 11 0.92 1.47 -17.88
N TYR A 12 0.36 2.57 -18.37
CA TYR A 12 -0.88 3.11 -17.79
C TYR A 12 -2.08 2.22 -18.10
N TRP A 13 -2.08 1.52 -19.24
CA TRP A 13 -3.09 0.51 -19.55
C TRP A 13 -3.00 -0.69 -18.63
N ILE A 14 -1.80 -1.22 -18.40
CA ILE A 14 -1.58 -2.33 -17.48
C ILE A 14 -2.01 -1.95 -16.07
N LEU A 15 -1.63 -0.75 -15.58
CA LEU A 15 -2.04 -0.26 -14.26
C LEU A 15 -3.56 -0.01 -14.17
N LEU A 16 -4.19 0.47 -15.24
CA LEU A 16 -5.63 0.65 -15.30
C LEU A 16 -6.36 -0.69 -15.24
N ILE A 17 -5.97 -1.65 -16.07
CA ILE A 17 -6.57 -2.99 -16.07
C ILE A 17 -6.37 -3.65 -14.70
N ALA A 18 -5.14 -3.60 -14.16
CA ALA A 18 -4.84 -4.17 -12.84
C ALA A 18 -5.67 -3.51 -11.72
N SER A 19 -5.79 -2.19 -11.70
CA SER A 19 -6.59 -1.48 -10.69
C SER A 19 -8.08 -1.80 -10.79
N ILE A 20 -8.65 -1.90 -12.01
CA ILE A 20 -10.04 -2.32 -12.21
C ILE A 20 -10.26 -3.77 -11.74
N VAL A 21 -9.38 -4.69 -12.12
CA VAL A 21 -9.47 -6.10 -11.70
C VAL A 21 -9.41 -6.20 -10.17
N LEU A 22 -8.47 -5.49 -9.53
CA LEU A 22 -8.36 -5.46 -8.07
C LEU A 22 -9.58 -4.84 -7.39
N LEU A 23 -10.18 -3.78 -7.95
CA LEU A 23 -11.42 -3.19 -7.44
C LEU A 23 -12.59 -4.18 -7.51
N VAL A 24 -12.68 -4.97 -8.58
CA VAL A 24 -13.72 -5.99 -8.75
C VAL A 24 -13.53 -7.17 -7.78
N LEU A 25 -12.28 -7.57 -7.51
CA LEU A 25 -11.94 -8.65 -6.57
C LEU A 25 -12.01 -8.20 -5.10
N MET A 26 -12.10 -6.91 -4.84
CA MET A 26 -12.04 -6.34 -3.49
C MET A 26 -13.16 -6.79 -2.54
N PRO A 27 -14.44 -6.91 -2.98
CA PRO A 27 -15.52 -7.39 -2.12
C PRO A 27 -15.30 -8.82 -1.61
N GLU A 28 -14.55 -9.65 -2.35
CA GLU A 28 -14.22 -11.02 -1.93
C GLU A 28 -13.13 -11.06 -0.85
N GLN A 29 -12.16 -10.14 -0.91
CA GLN A 29 -11.04 -10.12 0.03
C GLN A 29 -11.31 -9.31 1.30
N ALA A 30 -12.19 -8.32 1.23
CA ALA A 30 -12.57 -7.47 2.35
C ALA A 30 -14.10 -7.27 2.35
N PRO A 31 -14.87 -8.26 2.84
CA PRO A 31 -16.32 -8.15 2.88
C PRO A 31 -16.75 -6.98 3.76
N TRP A 32 -17.91 -6.40 3.42
CA TRP A 32 -18.52 -5.36 4.23
C TRP A 32 -18.83 -5.91 5.63
N VAL A 33 -18.26 -5.29 6.65
CA VAL A 33 -18.55 -5.63 8.05
C VAL A 33 -19.55 -4.62 8.58
N GLU A 34 -20.65 -5.10 9.17
CA GLU A 34 -21.60 -4.27 9.92
C GLU A 34 -20.90 -3.67 11.14
N THR A 35 -20.39 -2.45 10.97
CA THR A 35 -19.66 -1.72 12.01
C THR A 35 -20.59 -0.67 12.62
N LYS A 36 -20.64 -0.61 13.95
CA LYS A 36 -21.42 0.41 14.70
C LYS A 36 -20.86 1.84 14.57
N ARG A 37 -19.63 1.97 14.06
CA ARG A 37 -18.98 3.25 13.75
C ARG A 37 -19.03 3.48 12.24
N GLY A 38 -19.15 4.74 11.83
CA GLY A 38 -19.51 5.15 10.47
C GLY A 38 -18.66 4.54 9.35
N TRP A 39 -19.13 4.72 8.11
CA TRP A 39 -18.59 4.16 6.87
C TRP A 39 -17.06 4.24 6.72
N TYR A 40 -16.41 5.26 7.26
CA TYR A 40 -14.95 5.46 7.22
C TYR A 40 -14.12 4.46 8.04
N THR A 41 -14.73 3.72 8.97
CA THR A 41 -14.02 2.72 9.79
C THR A 41 -13.95 1.34 9.13
N GLN A 42 -14.54 1.18 7.96
CA GLN A 42 -14.57 -0.11 7.29
C GLN A 42 -13.19 -0.48 6.74
N PRO A 43 -12.76 -1.75 6.93
CA PRO A 43 -11.44 -2.22 6.49
C PRO A 43 -11.26 -2.06 4.97
N MET A 44 -12.36 -2.12 4.22
CA MET A 44 -12.41 -1.98 2.77
C MET A 44 -12.07 -0.56 2.28
N MET A 45 -12.40 0.49 3.05
CA MET A 45 -12.37 1.88 2.54
C MET A 45 -10.97 2.39 2.16
N GLY A 46 -9.94 2.00 2.92
CA GLY A 46 -8.56 2.40 2.63
C GLY A 46 -8.07 1.86 1.28
N ALA A 47 -8.31 0.58 1.02
CA ALA A 47 -7.98 -0.05 -0.26
C ALA A 47 -8.83 0.53 -1.40
N LEU A 48 -10.11 0.85 -1.15
CA LEU A 48 -11.03 1.38 -2.15
C LEU A 48 -10.55 2.74 -2.65
N LEU A 49 -10.22 3.63 -1.72
CA LEU A 49 -9.73 4.97 -2.03
C LEU A 49 -8.41 4.92 -2.81
N GLY A 50 -7.46 4.09 -2.35
CA GLY A 50 -6.17 3.94 -3.02
C GLY A 50 -6.30 3.42 -4.46
N LEU A 51 -7.05 2.34 -4.65
CA LEU A 51 -7.28 1.76 -5.97
C LEU A 51 -8.11 2.68 -6.88
N SER A 52 -9.11 3.38 -6.34
CA SER A 52 -9.92 4.34 -7.10
C SER A 52 -9.08 5.51 -7.61
N ILE A 53 -8.25 6.11 -6.75
CA ILE A 53 -7.33 7.18 -7.15
C ILE A 53 -6.38 6.69 -8.26
N MET A 54 -5.81 5.50 -8.08
CA MET A 54 -4.94 4.88 -9.09
C MET A 54 -5.66 4.65 -10.42
N ALA A 55 -6.90 4.14 -10.38
CA ALA A 55 -7.74 3.93 -11.57
C ALA A 55 -8.05 5.25 -12.28
N VAL A 56 -8.40 6.31 -11.55
CA VAL A 56 -8.71 7.64 -12.13
C VAL A 56 -7.48 8.24 -12.80
N PHE A 57 -6.32 8.25 -12.13
CA PHE A 57 -5.10 8.82 -12.70
C PHE A 57 -4.58 8.03 -13.91
N SER A 58 -4.64 6.70 -13.85
CA SER A 58 -4.28 5.85 -15.00
C SER A 58 -5.25 6.07 -16.17
N ALA A 59 -6.56 6.17 -15.91
CA ALA A 59 -7.57 6.44 -16.93
C ALA A 59 -7.37 7.81 -17.60
N TYR A 60 -7.16 8.86 -16.80
CA TYR A 60 -6.89 10.20 -17.33
C TYR A 60 -5.69 10.21 -18.28
N ARG A 61 -4.61 9.52 -17.89
CA ARG A 61 -3.38 9.46 -18.69
C ARG A 61 -3.54 8.64 -19.97
N VAL A 62 -4.27 7.53 -19.89
CA VAL A 62 -4.67 6.73 -21.05
C VAL A 62 -5.50 7.56 -22.03
N ILE A 63 -6.48 8.30 -21.55
CA ILE A 63 -7.35 9.16 -22.36
C ILE A 63 -6.52 10.28 -23.02
N GLN A 64 -5.65 10.95 -22.28
CA GLN A 64 -4.77 12.00 -22.81
C GLN A 64 -3.88 11.49 -23.96
N LEU A 65 -3.30 10.29 -23.80
CA LEU A 65 -2.46 9.66 -24.81
C LEU A 65 -3.26 9.21 -26.05
N THR A 66 -4.49 8.75 -25.83
CA THR A 66 -5.38 8.28 -26.91
C THR A 66 -5.93 9.47 -27.73
N CYS A 67 -6.34 10.56 -27.07
CA CYS A 67 -6.87 11.75 -27.73
C CYS A 67 -5.80 12.63 -28.38
N GLY A 68 -4.56 12.64 -27.86
CA GLY A 68 -3.48 13.48 -28.38
C GLY A 68 -2.78 12.96 -29.64
N ASN A 69 -2.91 11.67 -29.99
CA ASN A 69 -2.07 11.04 -31.00
C ASN A 69 -2.87 10.10 -31.94
N GLY A 70 -3.91 10.65 -32.57
CA GLY A 70 -5.03 9.92 -33.19
C GLY A 70 -4.77 9.01 -34.40
N ASN A 71 -3.53 8.78 -34.89
CA ASN A 71 -3.33 7.95 -36.10
C ASN A 71 -2.12 7.00 -36.12
N LYS A 72 -1.12 7.14 -35.22
CA LYS A 72 0.04 6.21 -35.16
C LYS A 72 -0.11 5.07 -34.13
N TRP A 73 -1.21 5.09 -33.38
CA TRP A 73 -1.35 4.43 -32.08
C TRP A 73 -1.93 3.01 -32.16
N ARG A 74 -2.83 2.73 -33.11
CA ARG A 74 -3.58 1.47 -33.19
C ARG A 74 -2.73 0.25 -33.61
N SER A 75 -1.56 0.45 -34.22
CA SER A 75 -0.71 -0.66 -34.71
C SER A 75 0.38 -1.13 -33.74
N THR A 76 0.75 -0.31 -32.74
CA THR A 76 1.96 -0.56 -31.94
C THR A 76 1.65 -1.14 -30.56
N VAL A 77 0.50 -0.80 -29.97
CA VAL A 77 0.05 -1.28 -28.64
C VAL A 77 -0.13 -2.80 -28.57
N PHE A 78 -0.38 -3.45 -29.71
CA PHE A 78 -0.59 -4.90 -29.79
C PHE A 78 0.63 -5.70 -30.29
N GLN A 79 1.73 -5.02 -30.66
CA GLN A 79 2.91 -5.66 -31.23
C GLN A 79 4.00 -6.00 -30.22
N GLN A 80 3.99 -5.39 -29.03
CA GLN A 80 4.94 -5.74 -27.97
C GLN A 80 4.32 -6.77 -27.03
N ASN A 81 5.10 -7.82 -26.71
CA ASN A 81 4.69 -8.85 -25.77
C ASN A 81 4.39 -8.17 -24.41
N PRO A 82 3.17 -8.29 -23.86
CA PRO A 82 2.82 -7.66 -22.58
C PRO A 82 3.74 -8.14 -21.44
N ILE A 83 4.28 -9.35 -21.56
CA ILE A 83 5.21 -9.95 -20.60
C ILE A 83 6.56 -9.22 -20.58
N GLU A 84 7.10 -8.85 -21.74
CA GLU A 84 8.38 -8.11 -21.81
C GLU A 84 8.23 -6.71 -21.20
N SER A 85 7.10 -6.05 -21.44
CA SER A 85 6.77 -4.77 -20.82
C SER A 85 6.66 -4.89 -19.30
N LEU A 86 6.03 -5.95 -18.79
CA LEU A 86 5.97 -6.24 -17.35
C LEU A 86 7.36 -6.46 -16.73
N VAL A 87 8.21 -7.26 -17.37
CA VAL A 87 9.58 -7.53 -16.87
C VAL A 87 10.42 -6.26 -16.83
N TYR A 88 10.33 -5.43 -17.89
CA TYR A 88 11.02 -4.13 -17.93
C TYR A 88 10.50 -3.17 -16.85
N MET A 89 9.19 -3.15 -16.58
CA MET A 89 8.63 -2.40 -15.46
C MET A 89 9.14 -2.90 -14.11
N LEU A 90 9.18 -4.23 -13.93
CA LEU A 90 9.63 -4.84 -12.69
C LEU A 90 11.08 -4.42 -12.37
N ASP A 91 11.92 -4.33 -13.40
CA ASP A 91 13.31 -3.87 -13.27
C ASP A 91 13.44 -2.35 -13.11
N SER A 92 12.59 -1.56 -13.77
CA SER A 92 12.60 -0.10 -13.65
C SER A 92 12.02 0.41 -12.33
N TYR A 93 11.11 -0.34 -11.70
CA TYR A 93 10.41 0.03 -10.47
C TYR A 93 10.82 -0.81 -9.26
N ARG A 94 12.06 -1.32 -9.23
CA ARG A 94 12.60 -2.16 -8.14
C ARG A 94 12.34 -1.58 -6.75
N THR A 95 12.49 -0.26 -6.56
CA THR A 95 12.22 0.39 -5.28
C THR A 95 10.75 0.27 -4.86
N ALA A 96 9.81 0.42 -5.80
CA ALA A 96 8.39 0.28 -5.50
C ALA A 96 8.03 -1.17 -5.15
N LEU A 97 8.64 -2.15 -5.81
CA LEU A 97 8.46 -3.57 -5.47
C LEU A 97 9.03 -3.92 -4.10
N ILE A 98 10.25 -3.46 -3.79
CA ILE A 98 10.86 -3.68 -2.48
C ILE A 98 9.96 -3.08 -1.39
N SER A 99 9.47 -1.85 -1.58
CA SER A 99 8.53 -1.21 -0.66
C SER A 99 7.21 -1.97 -0.55
N SER A 100 6.67 -2.50 -1.66
CA SER A 100 5.44 -3.29 -1.66
C SER A 100 5.60 -4.62 -0.90
N VAL A 101 6.73 -5.32 -1.09
CA VAL A 101 7.06 -6.55 -0.36
C VAL A 101 7.26 -6.26 1.13
N LEU A 102 7.97 -5.17 1.47
CA LEU A 102 8.12 -4.73 2.86
C LEU A 102 6.77 -4.39 3.50
N PHE A 103 5.86 -3.75 2.76
CA PHE A 103 4.52 -3.43 3.24
C PHE A 103 3.68 -4.71 3.46
N TYR A 104 3.77 -5.69 2.57
CA TYR A 104 3.15 -6.99 2.75
C TYR A 104 3.67 -7.70 4.01
N LEU A 105 4.98 -7.72 4.22
CA LEU A 105 5.61 -8.28 5.42
C LEU A 105 5.15 -7.55 6.69
N TYR A 106 5.03 -6.22 6.63
CA TYR A 106 4.47 -5.41 7.71
C TYR A 106 3.06 -5.88 8.08
N ILE A 107 2.14 -5.99 7.11
CA ILE A 107 0.77 -6.47 7.37
C ILE A 107 0.78 -7.86 8.01
N LYS A 108 1.63 -8.78 7.52
CA LYS A 108 1.76 -10.14 8.10
C LYS A 108 2.36 -10.15 9.50
N SER A 109 3.17 -9.17 9.84
CA SER A 109 3.77 -9.05 11.18
C SER A 109 2.81 -8.46 12.22
N LEU A 110 1.78 -7.70 11.81
CA LEU A 110 0.79 -7.10 12.72
C LEU A 110 0.18 -8.07 13.73
N PRO A 111 -0.37 -9.24 13.35
CA PRO A 111 -0.94 -10.19 14.31
C PRO A 111 0.12 -10.89 15.17
N ILE A 112 1.39 -10.87 14.75
CA ILE A 112 2.48 -11.60 15.42
C ILE A 112 3.06 -10.73 16.54
N ILE A 113 3.57 -9.54 16.20
CA ILE A 113 4.34 -8.68 17.12
C ILE A 113 3.56 -7.45 17.57
N GLY A 114 2.44 -7.13 16.93
CA GLY A 114 1.61 -5.97 17.26
C GLY A 114 1.99 -4.72 16.48
N PHE A 115 1.10 -3.74 16.50
CA PHE A 115 1.17 -2.55 15.63
C PHE A 115 2.38 -1.66 15.86
N VAL A 116 2.67 -1.31 17.12
CA VAL A 116 3.79 -0.42 17.47
C VAL A 116 5.14 -0.97 17.01
N PRO A 117 5.56 -2.19 17.40
CA PRO A 117 6.86 -2.71 16.98
C PRO A 117 6.90 -3.03 15.49
N ALA A 118 5.80 -3.51 14.89
CA ALA A 118 5.73 -3.73 13.44
C ALA A 118 5.94 -2.44 12.65
N THR A 119 5.25 -1.37 13.06
CA THR A 119 5.36 -0.06 12.40
C THR A 119 6.76 0.53 12.58
N PHE A 120 7.34 0.41 13.78
CA PHE A 120 8.69 0.89 14.04
C PHE A 120 9.74 0.20 13.16
N ILE A 121 9.71 -1.14 13.10
CA ILE A 121 10.61 -1.93 12.25
C ILE A 121 10.40 -1.56 10.78
N PHE A 122 9.15 -1.49 10.32
CA PHE A 122 8.82 -1.16 8.94
C PHE A 122 9.38 0.22 8.54
N VAL A 123 9.09 1.27 9.32
CA VAL A 123 9.57 2.63 9.01
C VAL A 123 11.10 2.73 9.11
N THR A 124 11.71 2.02 10.06
CA THR A 124 13.17 1.97 10.20
C THR A 124 13.83 1.33 8.99
N VAL A 125 13.29 0.22 8.49
CA VAL A 125 13.77 -0.45 7.28
C VAL A 125 13.59 0.47 6.05
N LEU A 126 12.48 1.20 5.95
CA LEU A 126 12.28 2.19 4.87
C LEU A 126 13.27 3.36 4.93
N LEU A 127 13.58 3.87 6.12
CA LEU A 127 14.59 4.91 6.31
C LEU A 127 15.98 4.40 5.91
N TRP A 128 16.30 3.16 6.28
CA TRP A 128 17.56 2.53 5.90
C TRP A 128 17.66 2.34 4.39
N LEU A 129 16.61 1.83 3.74
CA LEU A 129 16.55 1.66 2.28
C LEU A 129 16.67 3.00 1.55
N SER A 130 16.06 4.06 2.10
CA SER A 130 16.14 5.42 1.56
C SER A 130 17.46 6.13 1.86
N ARG A 131 18.41 5.47 2.55
CA ARG A 131 19.68 6.04 3.05
C ARG A 131 19.49 7.29 3.92
N LEU A 132 18.30 7.47 4.52
CA LEU A 132 17.93 8.59 5.39
C LEU A 132 18.04 8.22 6.88
N PHE A 133 18.85 7.20 7.19
CA PHE A 133 19.03 6.73 8.55
C PHE A 133 19.93 7.67 9.37
N ASN A 134 19.37 8.80 9.80
CA ASN A 134 20.01 9.78 10.66
C ASN A 134 19.19 9.98 11.95
N ARG A 135 19.82 10.48 13.02
CA ARG A 135 19.20 10.71 14.34
C ARG A 135 17.93 11.57 14.26
N THR A 136 17.92 12.58 13.40
CA THR A 136 16.75 13.45 13.18
C THR A 136 15.55 12.68 12.64
N TRP A 137 15.76 11.82 11.64
CA TRP A 137 14.71 10.99 11.03
C TRP A 137 14.24 9.86 11.94
N LEU A 138 15.13 9.33 12.78
CA LEU A 138 14.77 8.35 13.79
C LEU A 138 13.87 8.99 14.87
N LEU A 139 14.21 10.17 15.36
CA LEU A 139 13.34 10.92 16.28
C LEU A 139 12.00 11.29 15.64
N ALA A 140 12.00 11.72 14.37
CA ALA A 140 10.78 11.97 13.63
C ALA A 140 9.92 10.69 13.53
N THR A 141 10.54 9.53 13.29
CA THR A 141 9.84 8.23 13.27
C THR A 141 9.16 7.93 14.60
N ILE A 142 9.86 8.12 15.72
CA ILE A 142 9.29 7.94 17.05
C ILE A 142 8.12 8.90 17.26
N GLY A 143 8.28 10.18 16.91
CA GLY A 143 7.21 11.18 17.01
C GLY A 143 5.99 10.84 16.16
N THR A 144 6.19 10.42 14.91
CA THR A 144 5.12 9.96 14.02
C THR A 144 4.43 8.72 14.60
N LEU A 145 5.17 7.79 15.19
CA LEU A 145 4.61 6.58 15.77
C LEU A 145 3.72 6.90 16.99
N ILE A 146 4.17 7.81 17.86
CA ILE A 146 3.36 8.32 18.97
C ILE A 146 2.08 9.00 18.45
N ALA A 147 2.22 9.89 17.47
CA ALA A 147 1.06 10.58 16.88
C ALA A 147 0.07 9.59 16.24
N LEU A 148 0.57 8.58 15.53
CA LEU A 148 -0.22 7.54 14.89
C LEU A 148 -1.01 6.72 15.92
N VAL A 149 -0.35 6.29 17.01
CA VAL A 149 -1.00 5.59 18.12
C VAL A 149 -2.07 6.46 18.76
N LEU A 150 -1.78 7.74 19.00
CA LEU A 150 -2.76 8.68 19.55
C LEU A 150 -3.95 8.87 18.61
N ILE A 151 -3.75 9.00 17.30
CA ILE A 151 -4.84 9.12 16.33
C ILE A 151 -5.70 7.85 16.34
N PHE A 152 -5.10 6.67 16.20
CA PHE A 152 -5.87 5.43 16.16
C PHE A 152 -6.61 5.16 17.48
N ARG A 153 -5.97 5.46 18.62
CA ARG A 153 -6.55 5.23 19.92
C ARG A 153 -7.59 6.29 20.32
N VAL A 154 -7.23 7.57 20.21
CA VAL A 154 -8.08 8.69 20.67
C VAL A 154 -9.11 9.08 19.61
N ALA A 155 -8.72 9.18 18.34
CA ALA A 155 -9.62 9.64 17.29
C ALA A 155 -10.50 8.53 16.70
N VAL A 156 -9.95 7.32 16.51
CA VAL A 156 -10.68 6.22 15.86
C VAL A 156 -11.20 5.18 16.86
N SER A 157 -10.63 5.14 18.08
CA SER A 157 -10.97 4.20 19.16
C SER A 157 -10.97 2.73 18.70
N VAL A 158 -10.15 2.39 17.69
CA VAL A 158 -10.08 1.04 17.13
C VAL A 158 -9.22 0.20 18.07
N TRP A 159 -9.84 -0.80 18.68
CA TRP A 159 -9.16 -1.84 19.45
C TRP A 159 -8.49 -2.79 18.45
N MET A 160 -7.19 -2.97 18.59
CA MET A 160 -6.46 -3.92 17.75
C MET A 160 -6.63 -5.34 18.31
N PRO A 161 -6.82 -6.35 17.45
CA PRO A 161 -7.01 -7.73 17.88
C PRO A 161 -5.79 -8.23 18.67
N ASP A 162 -6.03 -9.23 19.54
CA ASP A 162 -5.00 -9.83 20.39
C ASP A 162 -3.76 -10.23 19.59
N VAL A 163 -2.61 -9.78 20.06
CA VAL A 163 -1.32 -10.03 19.43
C VAL A 163 -0.76 -11.33 19.97
N TRP A 164 -0.33 -12.22 19.07
CA TRP A 164 0.21 -13.53 19.44
C TRP A 164 1.40 -13.42 20.40
N LEU A 165 2.28 -12.43 20.24
CA LEU A 165 3.43 -12.21 21.14
C LEU A 165 3.02 -12.01 22.61
N TYR A 166 1.85 -11.45 22.90
CA TYR A 166 1.40 -11.28 24.29
C TYR A 166 1.02 -12.60 24.97
N SER A 167 0.75 -13.67 24.21
CA SER A 167 0.53 -15.01 24.77
C SER A 167 1.81 -15.66 25.32
N LEU A 168 2.98 -15.11 24.98
CA LEU A 168 4.28 -15.53 25.51
C LEU A 168 4.76 -14.67 26.69
N LEU A 169 4.10 -13.54 26.97
CA LEU A 169 4.44 -12.70 28.12
C LEU A 169 3.72 -13.21 29.39
N PRO A 170 4.33 -13.06 30.57
CA PRO A 170 3.67 -13.37 31.83
C PRO A 170 2.37 -12.55 32.01
N ASP A 171 1.35 -13.16 32.61
CA ASP A 171 -0.03 -12.64 32.70
C ASP A 171 -0.12 -11.16 33.11
N HIS A 172 0.72 -10.68 34.03
CA HIS A 172 0.71 -9.30 34.51
C HIS A 172 1.18 -8.26 33.46
N MET A 173 2.09 -8.65 32.56
CA MET A 173 2.58 -7.79 31.46
C MET A 173 1.63 -7.87 30.26
N ALA A 174 1.05 -9.05 30.00
CA ALA A 174 0.02 -9.24 28.99
C ALA A 174 -1.25 -8.44 29.34
N ASP A 175 -1.71 -8.46 30.60
CA ASP A 175 -2.87 -7.67 31.06
C ASP A 175 -2.63 -6.17 31.03
N PHE A 176 -1.40 -5.72 31.34
CA PHE A 176 -1.04 -4.31 31.17
C PHE A 176 -1.08 -3.93 29.68
N ALA A 177 -0.45 -4.72 28.81
CA ALA A 177 -0.47 -4.47 27.37
C ALA A 177 -1.89 -4.51 26.78
N ASN A 178 -2.75 -5.44 27.22
CA ASN A 178 -4.14 -5.56 26.79
C ASN A 178 -5.05 -4.46 27.34
N ARG A 179 -4.83 -3.94 28.55
CA ARG A 179 -5.51 -2.74 29.06
C ARG A 179 -5.13 -1.48 28.28
N TYR A 180 -3.93 -1.45 27.70
CA TYR A 180 -3.42 -0.32 26.94
C TYR A 180 -3.48 -0.51 25.41
N LEU A 181 -4.08 -1.59 24.92
CA LEU A 181 -4.64 -1.69 23.56
C LEU A 181 -5.99 -0.97 23.46
#